data_AF-A0A959Q4D7-F1
#
_entry.id   AF-A0A959Q4D7-F1
#
_cell.length_a   1.000
_cell.length_b   1.000
_cell.length_c   1.000
_cell.angle_alpha   90.00
_cell.angle_beta   90.00
_cell.angle_gamma   90.00
#
_symmetry.space_group_name_H-M   'P 1'
#
loop_
_entity.id
_entity.type
_entity.pdbx_description
1 polymer ?
#
loop_
_entity_poly.entity_id
_entity_poly.type
_entity_poly.pdbx_seq_one_letter_code
_entity_poly.pdbx_strand_id
1 'polypeptide(L)'
;MKKELIHKIEALFELRQLPWLLSLGEGLDADRQDFYQRLIQLQYHIYELDKYLEETWKPDSKIISGLWSTCEDQLTGFGYRPEQIKSLLHSFYIYMQRELAIRKGKTPASLNIRAFYWHKSCDVKLMRQLVYDRYPEVTTQIPKSSWIAFDYMTEIMDDVEDLEEDLKAYNGNRLLFALRERNAAEVRSEYQAFLEWIVIRSGRDSHRWPGWMLDAFHFHVQALRQDLARVKLPDFVS
;
A
#
# COMPACT_ATOMS: atom_id res chain seq x y z
N MET A 1 -3.26 -4.47 -21.04
CA MET A 1 -2.73 -3.61 -19.96
C MET A 1 -1.77 -2.59 -20.56
N LYS A 2 -1.78 -1.34 -20.07
CA LYS A 2 -0.82 -0.31 -20.51
C LYS A 2 0.58 -0.69 -19.99
N LYS A 3 1.60 -0.72 -20.85
CA LYS A 3 2.97 -1.17 -20.51
C LYS A 3 3.58 -0.37 -19.35
N GLU A 4 3.38 0.94 -19.33
CA GLU A 4 3.88 1.84 -18.27
C GLU A 4 3.32 1.46 -16.88
N LEU A 5 2.03 1.13 -16.81
CA LEU A 5 1.40 0.74 -15.55
C LEU A 5 1.94 -0.60 -15.04
N ILE A 6 2.26 -1.54 -15.93
CA ILE A 6 2.87 -2.81 -15.53
C ILE A 6 4.26 -2.59 -14.95
N HIS A 7 5.09 -1.75 -15.57
CA HIS A 7 6.39 -1.41 -14.99
C HIS A 7 6.25 -0.70 -13.63
N LYS A 8 5.25 0.17 -13.43
CA LYS A 8 4.97 0.77 -12.10
C LYS A 8 4.61 -0.31 -11.07
N ILE A 9 3.75 -1.26 -11.43
CA ILE A 9 3.36 -2.38 -10.56
C ILE A 9 4.57 -3.25 -10.21
N GLU A 10 5.39 -3.61 -11.20
CA GLU A 10 6.59 -4.42 -10.97
C GLU A 10 7.59 -3.69 -10.07
N ALA A 11 7.84 -2.39 -10.31
CA ALA A 11 8.72 -1.59 -9.45
C ALA A 11 8.22 -1.53 -7.99
N LEU A 12 6.90 -1.40 -7.79
CA LEU A 12 6.31 -1.44 -6.46
C LEU A 12 6.38 -2.82 -5.82
N PHE A 13 6.21 -3.88 -6.60
CA PHE A 13 6.36 -5.26 -6.11
C PHE A 13 7.80 -5.55 -5.68
N GLU A 14 8.79 -5.05 -6.42
CA GLU A 14 10.20 -5.09 -6.06
C GLU A 14 10.47 -4.31 -4.77
N LEU A 15 10.02 -3.04 -4.69
CA LEU A 15 10.15 -2.23 -3.48
C LEU A 15 9.55 -2.95 -2.27
N ARG A 16 8.36 -3.54 -2.42
CA ARG A 16 7.61 -4.27 -1.39
C ARG A 16 8.12 -5.71 -1.18
N GLN A 17 9.17 -6.15 -1.88
CA GLN A 17 9.82 -7.46 -1.71
C GLN A 17 8.88 -8.66 -1.96
N LEU A 18 7.89 -8.50 -2.84
CA LEU A 18 7.00 -9.61 -3.23
C LEU A 18 7.73 -10.72 -4.00
N PRO A 19 8.64 -10.43 -4.95
CA PRO A 19 9.41 -11.48 -5.64
C PRO A 19 10.25 -12.31 -4.67
N TRP A 20 10.91 -11.66 -3.71
CA TRP A 20 11.65 -12.38 -2.67
C TRP A 20 10.72 -13.24 -1.80
N LEU A 21 9.59 -12.70 -1.32
CA LEU A 21 8.63 -13.49 -0.54
C LEU A 21 8.14 -14.73 -1.30
N LEU A 22 7.88 -14.60 -2.61
CA LEU A 22 7.51 -15.72 -3.48
C LEU A 22 8.63 -16.74 -3.64
N SER A 23 9.89 -16.30 -3.68
CA SER A 23 11.05 -17.19 -3.80
C SER A 23 11.22 -18.13 -2.60
N LEU A 24 10.59 -17.82 -1.47
CA LEU A 24 10.59 -18.66 -0.27
C LEU A 24 9.63 -19.85 -0.37
N GLY A 25 8.68 -19.82 -1.31
CA GLY A 25 7.70 -20.88 -1.52
C GLY A 25 8.28 -22.07 -2.28
N GLU A 26 7.91 -23.28 -1.85
CA GLU A 26 8.23 -24.52 -2.55
C GLU A 26 7.44 -24.62 -3.86
N GLY A 27 8.06 -25.21 -4.90
CA GLY A 27 7.40 -25.37 -6.20
C GLY A 27 8.35 -25.19 -7.39
N LEU A 28 7.80 -25.38 -8.59
CA LEU A 28 8.51 -25.16 -9.85
C LEU A 28 8.55 -23.66 -10.17
N ASP A 29 9.64 -23.18 -10.76
CA ASP A 29 9.78 -21.78 -11.19
C ASP A 29 8.63 -21.32 -12.09
N ALA A 30 8.15 -22.20 -12.98
CA ALA A 30 7.04 -21.89 -13.87
C ALA A 30 5.72 -21.61 -13.13
N ASP A 31 5.43 -22.34 -12.04
CA ASP A 31 4.22 -22.12 -11.23
C ASP A 31 4.31 -20.79 -10.46
N ARG A 32 5.50 -20.50 -9.88
CA ARG A 32 5.75 -19.21 -9.23
C ARG A 32 5.61 -18.04 -10.20
N GLN A 33 6.14 -18.18 -11.42
CA GLN A 33 6.06 -17.14 -12.44
C GLN A 33 4.61 -16.91 -12.89
N ASP A 34 3.84 -17.97 -13.14
CA ASP A 34 2.41 -17.85 -13.46
C ASP A 34 1.65 -17.13 -12.33
N PHE A 35 1.87 -17.56 -11.09
CA PHE A 35 1.26 -16.94 -9.92
C PHE A 35 1.63 -15.46 -9.80
N TYR A 36 2.90 -15.10 -10.02
CA TYR A 36 3.37 -13.71 -10.01
C TYR A 36 2.67 -12.85 -11.07
N GLN A 37 2.52 -13.37 -12.30
CA GLN A 37 1.79 -12.67 -13.37
C GLN A 37 0.32 -12.44 -13.00
N ARG A 38 -0.31 -13.40 -12.31
CA ARG A 38 -1.68 -13.24 -11.81
C ARG A 38 -1.79 -12.20 -10.70
N LEU A 39 -0.79 -12.08 -9.83
CA LEU A 39 -0.73 -11.00 -8.84
C LEU A 39 -0.62 -9.63 -9.53
N ILE A 40 0.22 -9.52 -10.57
CA ILE A 40 0.33 -8.29 -11.38
C ILE A 40 -1.03 -7.94 -12.01
N GLN A 41 -1.74 -8.93 -12.57
CA GLN A 41 -3.06 -8.73 -13.18
C GLN A 41 -4.09 -8.24 -12.15
N LEU A 42 -4.11 -8.81 -10.94
CA LEU A 42 -4.99 -8.34 -9.87
C LEU A 42 -4.64 -6.91 -9.44
N GLN A 43 -3.36 -6.61 -9.23
CA GLN A 43 -2.92 -5.26 -8.88
C GLN A 43 -3.28 -4.26 -9.97
N TYR A 44 -3.16 -4.63 -11.26
CA TYR A 44 -3.59 -3.80 -12.37
C TYR A 44 -5.07 -3.38 -12.27
N HIS A 45 -5.97 -4.31 -11.93
CA HIS A 45 -7.38 -3.98 -11.77
C HIS A 45 -7.68 -3.14 -10.51
N ILE A 46 -6.91 -3.35 -9.44
CA ILE A 46 -6.94 -2.45 -8.27
C ILE A 46 -6.55 -1.03 -8.68
N TYR A 47 -5.49 -0.87 -9.48
CA TYR A 47 -5.08 0.42 -10.02
C TYR A 47 -6.14 1.06 -10.93
N GLU A 48 -6.87 0.28 -11.72
CA GLU A 48 -7.97 0.82 -12.54
C GLU A 48 -9.12 1.35 -11.66
N LEU A 49 -9.45 0.65 -10.57
CA LEU A 49 -10.42 1.13 -9.58
C LEU A 49 -9.95 2.42 -8.90
N ASP A 50 -8.72 2.41 -8.40
CA ASP A 50 -8.11 3.53 -7.68
C ASP A 50 -8.04 4.77 -8.55
N LYS A 51 -7.44 4.64 -9.75
CA LYS A 51 -7.36 5.71 -10.74
C LYS A 51 -8.72 6.32 -11.09
N TYR A 52 -9.76 5.50 -11.27
CA TYR A 52 -11.09 6.02 -11.56
C TYR A 52 -11.63 6.87 -10.41
N LEU A 53 -11.38 6.46 -9.17
CA LEU A 53 -11.73 7.25 -7.99
C LEU A 53 -10.90 8.54 -7.98
N GLU A 54 -9.60 8.48 -8.18
CA GLU A 54 -8.72 9.67 -8.12
C GLU A 54 -9.05 10.73 -9.18
N GLU A 55 -9.42 10.32 -10.40
CA GLU A 55 -9.71 11.24 -11.51
C GLU A 55 -11.15 11.76 -11.53
N THR A 56 -12.08 11.14 -10.77
CA THR A 56 -13.52 11.43 -10.86
C THR A 56 -14.08 12.08 -9.59
N TRP A 57 -14.52 13.34 -9.69
CA TRP A 57 -15.13 14.05 -8.55
C TRP A 57 -16.45 13.42 -8.08
N LYS A 58 -17.29 12.98 -9.01
CA LYS A 58 -18.57 12.30 -8.76
C LYS A 58 -18.57 10.89 -9.38
N PRO A 59 -17.93 9.90 -8.74
CA PRO A 59 -17.85 8.55 -9.28
C PRO A 59 -19.24 7.92 -9.49
N ASP A 60 -19.47 7.35 -10.68
CA ASP A 60 -20.65 6.53 -10.97
C ASP A 60 -20.57 5.18 -10.24
N SER A 61 -21.59 4.85 -9.46
CA SER A 61 -21.67 3.60 -8.69
C SER A 61 -21.68 2.34 -9.56
N LYS A 62 -22.22 2.40 -10.78
CA LYS A 62 -22.22 1.27 -11.72
C LYS A 62 -20.81 0.98 -12.22
N ILE A 63 -20.03 2.03 -12.52
CA ILE A 63 -18.63 1.87 -12.94
C ILE A 63 -17.80 1.31 -11.78
N ILE A 64 -17.95 1.87 -10.58
CA ILE A 64 -17.30 1.34 -9.37
C ILE A 64 -17.65 -0.14 -9.17
N SER A 65 -18.93 -0.50 -9.27
CA SER A 65 -19.37 -1.90 -9.12
C SER A 65 -18.77 -2.82 -10.18
N GLY A 66 -18.61 -2.36 -11.42
CA GLY A 66 -17.97 -3.15 -12.48
C GLY A 66 -16.48 -3.37 -12.23
N LEU A 67 -15.76 -2.34 -11.77
CA LEU A 67 -14.35 -2.44 -11.40
C LEU A 67 -14.15 -3.37 -10.21
N TRP A 68 -15.02 -3.30 -9.19
CA TRP A 68 -15.02 -4.25 -8.07
C TRP A 68 -15.26 -5.68 -8.52
N SER A 69 -16.28 -5.91 -9.35
CA SER A 69 -16.57 -7.26 -9.88
C SER A 69 -15.35 -7.85 -10.59
N THR A 70 -14.59 -7.02 -11.30
CA THR A 70 -13.36 -7.46 -11.98
C THR A 70 -12.31 -7.94 -10.96
N CYS A 71 -12.12 -7.23 -9.85
CA CYS A 71 -11.24 -7.66 -8.76
C CYS A 71 -11.74 -8.95 -8.08
N GLU A 72 -13.04 -9.08 -7.87
CA GLU A 72 -13.67 -10.28 -7.28
C GLU A 72 -13.52 -11.50 -8.20
N ASP A 73 -13.65 -11.32 -9.52
CA ASP A 73 -13.45 -12.38 -10.52
C ASP A 73 -11.99 -12.88 -10.53
N GLN A 74 -11.02 -11.96 -10.43
CA GLN A 74 -9.61 -12.35 -10.29
C GLN A 74 -9.39 -13.20 -9.02
N LEU A 75 -9.96 -12.80 -7.88
CA LEU A 75 -9.85 -13.55 -6.61
C LEU A 75 -10.56 -14.91 -6.68
N THR A 76 -11.67 -15.01 -7.42
CA THR A 76 -12.28 -16.31 -7.73
C THR A 76 -11.32 -17.18 -8.53
N GLY A 77 -10.57 -16.59 -9.48
CA GLY A 77 -9.49 -17.27 -10.20
C GLY A 77 -8.40 -17.80 -9.28
N PHE A 78 -8.11 -17.12 -8.15
CA PHE A 78 -7.22 -17.61 -7.08
C PHE A 78 -7.83 -18.72 -6.20
N GLY A 79 -9.07 -19.12 -6.45
CA GLY A 79 -9.75 -20.21 -5.74
C GLY A 79 -10.51 -19.78 -4.48
N TYR A 80 -10.70 -18.48 -4.27
CA TYR A 80 -11.47 -17.99 -3.12
C TYR A 80 -12.97 -18.04 -3.37
N ARG A 81 -13.72 -18.39 -2.32
CA ARG A 81 -15.20 -18.31 -2.32
C ARG A 81 -15.69 -16.89 -2.04
N PRO A 82 -16.92 -16.52 -2.45
CA PRO A 82 -17.46 -15.17 -2.25
C PRO A 82 -17.35 -14.63 -0.82
N GLU A 83 -17.56 -15.48 0.20
CA GLU A 83 -17.47 -15.07 1.61
C GLU A 83 -16.03 -14.74 2.03
N GLN A 84 -15.05 -15.45 1.46
CA GLN A 84 -13.63 -15.18 1.69
C GLN A 84 -13.20 -13.92 0.96
N ILE A 85 -13.66 -13.72 -0.28
CA ILE A 85 -13.39 -12.51 -1.07
C ILE A 85 -13.87 -11.26 -0.33
N LYS A 86 -15.10 -11.29 0.22
CA LYS A 86 -15.64 -10.18 1.01
C LYS A 86 -14.75 -9.85 2.22
N SER A 87 -14.18 -10.86 2.87
CA SER A 87 -13.25 -10.68 4.00
C SER A 87 -11.93 -10.06 3.55
N LEU A 88 -11.34 -10.58 2.46
CA LEU A 88 -10.09 -10.09 1.87
C LEU A 88 -10.19 -8.61 1.45
N LEU A 89 -11.30 -8.25 0.81
CA LEU A 89 -11.53 -6.90 0.28
C LEU A 89 -12.06 -5.90 1.31
N HIS A 90 -12.32 -6.33 2.56
CA HIS A 90 -12.89 -5.45 3.58
C HIS A 90 -12.03 -4.22 3.86
N SER A 91 -10.70 -4.38 3.92
CA SER A 91 -9.79 -3.24 4.17
C SER A 91 -9.76 -2.26 3.00
N PHE A 92 -9.86 -2.74 1.76
CA PHE A 92 -10.00 -1.88 0.58
C PHE A 92 -11.30 -1.11 0.60
N TYR A 93 -12.42 -1.75 0.94
CA TYR A 93 -13.70 -1.06 1.06
C TYR A 93 -13.60 0.08 2.09
N ILE A 94 -12.99 -0.17 3.26
CA ILE A 94 -12.77 0.88 4.26
C ILE A 94 -11.92 2.02 3.70
N TYR A 95 -10.81 1.70 3.02
CA TYR A 95 -9.93 2.70 2.44
C TYR A 95 -10.64 3.55 1.37
N MET A 96 -11.29 2.91 0.39
CA MET A 96 -12.10 3.58 -0.63
C MET A 96 -13.17 4.50 -0.03
N GLN A 97 -13.86 4.05 1.02
CA GLN A 97 -14.87 4.90 1.69
C GLN A 97 -14.24 6.15 2.32
N ARG A 98 -12.99 6.09 2.77
CA ARG A 98 -12.26 7.27 3.27
C ARG A 98 -11.95 8.24 2.14
N GLU A 99 -11.48 7.75 0.99
CA GLU A 99 -11.20 8.58 -0.18
C GLU A 99 -12.46 9.25 -0.72
N LEU A 100 -13.57 8.53 -0.78
CA LEU A 100 -14.87 9.11 -1.12
C LEU A 100 -15.33 10.15 -0.09
N ALA A 101 -14.96 10.00 1.18
CA ALA A 101 -15.34 10.96 2.22
C ALA A 101 -14.59 12.29 2.14
N ILE A 102 -13.44 12.35 1.47
CA ILE A 102 -12.69 13.59 1.20
C ILE A 102 -13.55 14.59 0.42
N ARG A 103 -14.33 14.09 -0.54
CA ARG A 103 -15.30 14.89 -1.32
C ARG A 103 -16.40 15.52 -0.47
N LYS A 104 -16.60 15.00 0.75
CA LYS A 104 -17.56 15.51 1.75
C LYS A 104 -16.87 16.37 2.82
N GLY A 105 -15.62 16.77 2.58
CA GLY A 105 -14.82 17.59 3.51
C GLY A 105 -14.26 16.80 4.70
N LYS A 106 -14.30 15.46 4.69
CA LYS A 106 -13.64 14.68 5.74
C LYS A 106 -12.15 14.53 5.42
N THR A 107 -11.32 15.05 6.31
CA THR A 107 -9.86 15.03 6.13
C THR A 107 -9.20 13.74 6.65
N PRO A 108 -8.30 13.11 5.88
CA PRO A 108 -7.46 12.01 6.37
C PRO A 108 -6.52 12.42 7.50
N ALA A 109 -6.17 13.70 7.62
CA ALA A 109 -5.26 14.20 8.67
C ALA A 109 -5.82 13.99 10.09
N SER A 110 -7.16 14.03 10.23
CA SER A 110 -7.86 13.76 11.49
C SER A 110 -7.80 12.30 11.94
N LEU A 111 -7.44 11.38 11.04
CA LEU A 111 -7.35 9.96 11.35
C LEU A 111 -6.05 9.66 12.10
N ASN A 112 -6.13 8.68 13.01
CA ASN A 112 -4.95 8.11 13.64
C ASN A 112 -4.00 7.58 12.55
N ILE A 113 -2.74 8.05 12.56
CA ILE A 113 -1.76 7.76 11.51
C ILE A 113 -1.57 6.25 11.27
N ARG A 114 -1.52 5.45 12.33
CA ARG A 114 -1.38 4.00 12.23
C ARG A 114 -2.60 3.33 11.61
N ALA A 115 -3.80 3.76 12.02
CA ALA A 115 -5.04 3.25 11.43
C ALA A 115 -5.22 3.71 9.98
N PHE A 116 -4.69 4.88 9.61
CA PHE A 116 -4.68 5.32 8.22
C PHE A 116 -3.81 4.39 7.36
N TYR A 117 -2.52 4.26 7.67
CA TYR A 117 -1.58 3.44 6.89
C TYR A 117 -1.87 1.93 6.96
N TRP A 118 -2.54 1.45 8.00
CA TRP A 118 -3.05 0.06 8.03
C TRP A 118 -4.06 -0.26 6.93
N HIS A 119 -4.90 0.72 6.58
CA HIS A 119 -5.88 0.57 5.51
C HIS A 119 -5.32 1.00 4.16
N LYS A 120 -4.40 1.99 4.11
CA LYS A 120 -3.74 2.37 2.86
C LYS A 120 -2.93 1.19 2.28
N SER A 121 -2.17 0.47 3.11
CA SER A 121 -1.43 -0.76 2.74
C SER A 121 -2.30 -2.00 2.41
N CYS A 122 -3.60 -1.85 2.16
CA CYS A 122 -4.49 -3.00 1.96
C CYS A 122 -4.17 -3.83 0.72
N ASP A 123 -3.61 -3.21 -0.31
CA ASP A 123 -3.20 -3.84 -1.57
C ASP A 123 -2.02 -4.79 -1.38
N VAL A 124 -0.90 -4.30 -0.85
CA VAL A 124 0.28 -5.13 -0.57
C VAL A 124 -0.05 -6.22 0.44
N LYS A 125 -0.88 -5.94 1.44
CA LYS A 125 -1.34 -6.95 2.41
C LYS A 125 -2.17 -8.05 1.74
N LEU A 126 -3.01 -7.71 0.77
CA LEU A 126 -3.72 -8.70 -0.04
C LEU A 126 -2.73 -9.53 -0.85
N MET A 127 -1.79 -8.91 -1.58
CA MET A 127 -0.80 -9.65 -2.36
C MET A 127 -0.03 -10.64 -1.48
N ARG A 128 0.46 -10.19 -0.31
CA ARG A 128 1.12 -11.09 0.65
C ARG A 128 0.19 -12.20 1.13
N GLN A 129 -1.04 -11.88 1.51
CA GLN A 129 -2.03 -12.86 1.94
C GLN A 129 -2.22 -13.97 0.89
N LEU A 130 -2.33 -13.60 -0.39
CA LEU A 130 -2.41 -14.56 -1.51
C LEU A 130 -1.16 -15.44 -1.59
N VAL A 131 0.04 -14.87 -1.46
CA VAL A 131 1.29 -15.63 -1.45
C VAL A 131 1.32 -16.66 -0.32
N TYR A 132 0.97 -16.27 0.91
CA TYR A 132 0.96 -17.19 2.04
C TYR A 132 -0.12 -18.26 1.96
N ASP A 133 -1.26 -17.97 1.35
CA ASP A 133 -2.31 -18.96 1.18
C ASP A 133 -1.93 -19.98 0.09
N ARG A 134 -1.16 -19.55 -0.92
CA ARG A 134 -0.60 -20.43 -1.96
C ARG A 134 0.60 -21.25 -1.46
N TYR A 135 1.47 -20.65 -0.65
CA TYR A 135 2.72 -21.23 -0.13
C TYR A 135 2.76 -21.14 1.41
N PRO A 136 1.99 -21.96 2.15
CA PRO A 136 1.86 -21.86 3.61
C PRO A 136 3.18 -22.01 4.37
N GLU A 137 4.12 -22.77 3.83
CA GLU A 137 5.47 -23.01 4.36
C GLU A 137 6.29 -21.74 4.52
N VAL A 138 6.01 -20.70 3.72
CA VAL A 138 6.65 -19.37 3.83
C VAL A 138 6.46 -18.77 5.24
N THR A 139 5.35 -19.10 5.91
CA THR A 139 5.07 -18.66 7.29
C THR A 139 6.14 -19.10 8.29
N THR A 140 6.78 -20.24 8.05
CA THR A 140 7.82 -20.78 8.92
C THR A 140 9.11 -19.96 8.84
N GLN A 141 9.39 -19.38 7.67
CA GLN A 141 10.56 -18.56 7.40
C GLN A 141 10.31 -17.11 7.85
N ILE A 142 9.17 -16.53 7.41
CA ILE A 142 8.77 -15.17 7.77
C ILE A 142 7.26 -15.13 8.03
N PRO A 143 6.80 -14.85 9.27
CA PRO A 143 5.38 -14.70 9.55
C PRO A 143 4.78 -13.45 8.91
N LYS A 144 3.49 -13.51 8.54
CA LYS A 144 2.70 -12.38 8.01
C LYS A 144 2.89 -11.08 8.83
N SER A 145 2.91 -11.18 10.15
CA SER A 145 3.04 -10.04 11.06
C SER A 145 4.36 -9.28 10.95
N SER A 146 5.41 -9.92 10.40
CA SER A 146 6.74 -9.33 10.23
C SER A 146 6.73 -8.24 9.16
N TRP A 147 5.77 -8.28 8.24
CA TRP A 147 5.68 -7.32 7.14
C TRP A 147 5.10 -5.97 7.52
N ILE A 148 4.39 -5.88 8.65
CA ILE A 148 3.62 -4.67 9.04
C ILE A 148 4.49 -3.40 9.04
N ALA A 149 5.71 -3.48 9.59
CA ALA A 149 6.60 -2.33 9.63
C ALA A 149 7.08 -1.92 8.24
N PHE A 150 7.34 -2.91 7.38
CA PHE A 150 7.79 -2.71 6.02
C PHE A 150 6.68 -2.11 5.15
N ASP A 151 5.46 -2.66 5.23
CA ASP A 151 4.29 -2.17 4.51
C ASP A 151 3.98 -0.72 4.88
N TYR A 152 4.02 -0.37 6.18
CA TYR A 152 3.81 1.02 6.59
C TYR A 152 4.89 1.96 6.05
N MET A 153 6.16 1.54 6.09
CA MET A 153 7.25 2.36 5.58
C MET A 153 7.06 2.62 4.07
N THR A 154 6.76 1.59 3.27
CA THR A 154 6.57 1.77 1.82
C THR A 154 5.38 2.67 1.50
N GLU A 155 4.27 2.59 2.26
CA GLU A 155 3.13 3.51 2.04
C GLU A 155 3.43 4.96 2.40
N ILE A 156 4.29 5.21 3.39
CA ILE A 156 4.69 6.59 3.73
C ILE A 156 5.67 7.13 2.68
N MET A 157 6.54 6.26 2.13
CA MET A 157 7.41 6.66 1.03
C MET A 157 6.60 7.07 -0.19
N ASP A 158 5.60 6.28 -0.57
CA ASP A 158 4.64 6.60 -1.65
C ASP A 158 3.97 7.96 -1.41
N ASP A 159 3.41 8.20 -0.22
CA ASP A 159 2.83 9.52 0.15
C ASP A 159 3.84 10.69 0.08
N VAL A 160 5.13 10.44 0.27
CA VAL A 160 6.18 11.48 0.21
C VAL A 160 6.64 11.73 -1.22
N GLU A 161 6.77 10.68 -2.03
CA GLU A 161 7.20 10.73 -3.42
C GLU A 161 6.12 11.36 -4.32
N ASP A 162 4.84 11.08 -4.04
CA ASP A 162 3.71 11.48 -4.89
C ASP A 162 3.08 12.84 -4.49
N LEU A 163 3.70 13.62 -3.58
CA LEU A 163 3.15 14.91 -3.12
C LEU A 163 2.72 15.86 -4.25
N GLU A 164 3.48 15.95 -5.34
CA GLU A 164 3.15 16.81 -6.49
C GLU A 164 2.09 16.22 -7.42
N GLU A 165 2.05 14.89 -7.55
CA GLU A 165 1.02 14.17 -8.30
C GLU A 165 -0.34 14.33 -7.60
N ASP A 166 -0.33 14.16 -6.29
CA ASP A 166 -1.51 14.13 -5.42
C ASP A 166 -2.23 15.48 -5.30
N LEU A 167 -1.52 16.58 -5.55
CA LEU A 167 -2.13 17.91 -5.66
C LEU A 167 -3.13 18.02 -6.83
N LYS A 168 -3.07 17.11 -7.82
CA LYS A 168 -3.91 17.13 -9.03
C LYS A 168 -5.00 16.05 -9.01
N ALA A 169 -5.07 15.24 -7.96
CA ALA A 169 -5.96 14.08 -7.84
C ALA A 169 -6.90 14.20 -6.63
N TYR A 170 -7.96 13.39 -6.61
CA TYR A 170 -8.86 13.25 -5.47
C TYR A 170 -8.46 12.07 -4.56
N ASN A 171 -7.20 12.05 -4.12
CA ASN A 171 -6.65 10.94 -3.35
C ASN A 171 -6.48 11.24 -1.85
N GLY A 172 -6.17 10.17 -1.12
CA GLY A 172 -6.13 10.15 0.33
C GLY A 172 -4.82 10.55 1.00
N ASN A 173 -3.85 11.18 0.33
CA ASN A 173 -2.51 11.42 0.89
C ASN A 173 -2.55 12.16 2.23
N ARG A 174 -2.35 11.43 3.32
CA ARG A 174 -2.55 11.99 4.67
C ARG A 174 -1.50 13.04 4.99
N LEU A 175 -0.26 12.86 4.51
CA LEU A 175 0.81 13.82 4.72
C LEU A 175 0.45 15.17 4.10
N LEU A 176 -0.03 15.18 2.86
CA LEU A 176 -0.44 16.38 2.15
C LEU A 176 -1.57 17.13 2.90
N PHE A 177 -2.62 16.41 3.30
CA PHE A 177 -3.71 16.99 4.09
C PHE A 177 -3.22 17.52 5.44
N ALA A 178 -2.35 16.78 6.13
CA ALA A 178 -1.79 17.20 7.41
C ALA A 178 -0.98 18.49 7.30
N LEU A 179 -0.17 18.63 6.24
CA LEU A 179 0.63 19.82 5.95
C LEU A 179 -0.25 21.02 5.62
N ARG A 180 -1.39 20.81 4.95
CA ARG A 180 -2.35 21.87 4.66
C ARG A 180 -3.03 22.42 5.93
N GLU A 181 -3.30 21.55 6.90
CA GLU A 181 -4.14 21.87 8.07
C GLU A 181 -3.37 22.29 9.32
N ARG A 182 -2.12 21.84 9.46
CA ARG A 182 -1.28 22.03 10.65
C ARG A 182 0.08 22.60 10.24
N ASN A 183 0.83 23.14 11.20
CA ASN A 183 2.17 23.61 10.88
C ASN A 183 3.11 22.43 10.58
N ALA A 184 4.05 22.65 9.65
CA ALA A 184 4.96 21.60 9.19
C ALA A 184 5.84 21.01 10.30
N ALA A 185 6.12 21.75 11.39
CA ALA A 185 6.90 21.22 12.51
C ALA A 185 6.13 20.13 13.28
N GLU A 186 4.85 20.37 13.57
CA GLU A 186 3.96 19.40 14.21
C GLU A 186 3.77 18.15 13.35
N VAL A 187 3.52 18.33 12.05
CA VAL A 187 3.35 17.20 11.12
C VAL A 187 4.63 16.38 11.05
N ARG A 188 5.80 17.01 10.91
CA ARG A 188 7.09 16.32 10.92
C ARG A 188 7.32 15.56 12.22
N SER A 189 6.98 16.16 13.36
CA SER A 189 7.11 15.48 14.67
C SER A 189 6.21 14.24 14.77
N GLU A 190 4.95 14.32 14.32
CA GLU A 190 4.02 13.19 14.28
C GLU A 190 4.56 12.04 13.41
N TYR A 191 5.03 12.36 12.20
CA TYR A 191 5.59 11.38 11.27
C TYR A 191 6.90 10.79 11.78
N GLN A 192 7.80 11.60 12.37
CA GLN A 192 9.03 11.10 12.99
C GLN A 192 8.74 10.14 14.14
N ALA A 193 7.77 10.47 15.00
CA ALA A 193 7.34 9.59 16.08
C ALA A 193 6.77 8.26 15.54
N PHE A 194 6.02 8.32 14.44
CA PHE A 194 5.51 7.12 13.80
C PHE A 194 6.60 6.27 13.13
N LEU A 195 7.59 6.89 12.47
CA LEU A 195 8.75 6.18 11.93
C LEU A 195 9.59 5.52 13.02
N GLU A 196 9.77 6.18 14.16
CA GLU A 196 10.44 5.58 15.32
C GLU A 196 9.66 4.36 15.84
N TRP A 197 8.33 4.46 15.90
CA TRP A 197 7.48 3.30 16.23
C TRP A 197 7.64 2.16 15.21
N ILE A 198 7.73 2.47 13.91
CA ILE A 198 7.97 1.49 12.83
C ILE A 198 9.32 0.79 13.02
N VAL A 199 10.39 1.52 13.35
CA VAL A 199 11.73 0.95 13.64
C VAL A 199 11.72 0.06 14.88
N ILE A 200 11.10 0.52 15.98
CA ILE A 200 10.97 -0.29 17.20
C ILE A 200 10.16 -1.57 16.91
N ARG A 201 9.10 -1.46 16.08
CA ARG A 201 8.27 -2.60 15.67
C ARG A 201 9.06 -3.60 14.82
N SER A 202 9.86 -3.13 13.86
CA SER A 202 10.67 -4.00 13.00
C SER A 202 11.78 -4.69 13.78
N GLY A 203 12.38 -4.04 14.78
CA GLY A 203 13.39 -4.65 15.66
C GLY A 203 12.91 -5.91 16.40
N ARG A 204 11.59 -6.10 16.56
CA ARG A 204 11.03 -7.34 17.14
C ARG A 204 11.10 -8.53 16.18
N ASP A 205 11.10 -8.26 14.88
CA ASP A 205 11.05 -9.26 13.81
C ASP A 205 12.35 -9.28 12.97
N SER A 206 13.31 -8.38 13.24
CA SER A 206 14.52 -8.18 12.44
C SER A 206 15.41 -9.42 12.31
N HIS A 207 15.40 -10.29 13.32
CA HIS A 207 16.09 -11.59 13.30
C HIS A 207 15.56 -12.56 12.24
N ARG A 208 14.39 -12.30 11.66
CA ARG A 208 13.76 -13.11 10.59
C ARG A 208 14.00 -12.54 9.20
N TRP A 209 14.48 -11.31 9.11
CA TRP A 209 14.80 -10.69 7.84
C TRP A 209 16.23 -11.06 7.45
N PRO A 210 16.49 -11.39 6.17
CA PRO A 210 17.85 -11.50 5.71
C PRO A 210 18.53 -10.13 5.83
N GLY A 211 19.85 -10.12 6.08
CA GLY A 211 20.61 -8.89 6.38
C GLY A 211 20.38 -7.77 5.35
N TRP A 212 20.39 -8.11 4.06
CA TRP A 212 20.15 -7.13 2.98
C TRP A 212 18.76 -6.47 3.05
N MET A 213 17.73 -7.18 3.54
CA MET A 213 16.38 -6.63 3.67
C MET A 213 16.30 -5.68 4.86
N LEU A 214 17.00 -6.02 5.96
CA LEU A 214 17.12 -5.13 7.11
C LEU A 214 17.89 -3.85 6.73
N ASP A 215 18.97 -3.99 5.96
CA ASP A 215 19.75 -2.86 5.44
C ASP A 215 18.89 -1.97 4.52
N ALA A 216 18.13 -2.57 3.60
CA ALA A 216 17.20 -1.84 2.73
C ALA A 216 16.14 -1.09 3.55
N PHE A 217 15.51 -1.75 4.52
CA PHE A 217 14.55 -1.11 5.41
C PHE A 217 15.15 0.09 6.15
N HIS A 218 16.34 -0.06 6.73
CA HIS A 218 17.01 1.04 7.44
C HIS A 218 17.41 2.18 6.50
N PHE A 219 17.88 1.85 5.30
CA PHE A 219 18.18 2.83 4.25
C PHE A 219 16.93 3.67 3.92
N HIS A 220 15.81 3.02 3.64
CA HIS A 220 14.56 3.68 3.30
C HIS A 220 13.99 4.53 4.44
N VAL A 221 14.05 4.04 5.69
CA VAL A 221 13.65 4.85 6.85
C VAL A 221 14.53 6.10 6.99
N GLN A 222 15.83 6.00 6.72
CA GLN A 222 16.73 7.16 6.73
C GLN A 222 16.40 8.15 5.61
N ALA A 223 16.23 7.67 4.38
CA ALA A 223 15.82 8.49 3.24
C ALA A 223 14.53 9.27 3.57
N LEU A 224 13.52 8.56 4.08
CA LEU A 224 12.24 9.15 4.45
C LEU A 224 12.36 10.21 5.56
N ARG A 225 13.25 10.02 6.55
CA ARG A 225 13.55 11.05 7.56
C ARG A 225 14.15 12.31 6.92
N GLN A 226 15.02 12.14 5.94
CA GLN A 226 15.63 13.26 5.23
C GLN A 226 14.61 13.99 4.36
N ASP A 227 13.76 13.25 3.65
CA ASP A 227 12.74 13.83 2.79
C ASP A 227 11.71 14.57 3.61
N LEU A 228 11.18 13.98 4.68
CA LEU A 228 10.29 14.67 5.63
C LEU A 228 10.91 15.95 6.23
N ALA A 229 12.24 15.98 6.44
CA ALA A 229 12.91 17.18 6.92
C ALA A 229 12.93 18.30 5.86
N ARG A 230 12.94 17.92 4.58
CA ARG A 230 12.97 18.82 3.41
C ARG A 230 11.58 19.21 2.92
N VAL A 231 10.53 18.44 3.23
CA VAL A 231 9.16 18.75 2.83
C VAL A 231 8.82 20.16 3.31
N LYS A 232 8.61 21.05 2.34
CA LYS A 232 8.06 22.38 2.56
C LYS A 232 6.55 22.29 2.41
N LEU A 233 5.83 23.24 3.01
CA LEU A 233 4.44 23.44 2.63
C LEU A 233 4.42 23.67 1.11
N PRO A 234 3.62 22.90 0.35
CA PRO A 234 3.31 23.31 -1.01
C PRO A 234 2.83 24.76 -0.97
N ASP A 235 3.24 25.58 -1.95
CA ASP A 235 2.61 26.88 -2.16
C ASP A 235 1.16 26.61 -2.56
N PHE A 236 0.28 26.47 -1.56
CA PHE A 236 -1.14 26.30 -1.78
C PHE A 236 -1.61 27.62 -2.41
N VAL A 237 -1.97 27.56 -3.69
CA VAL A 237 -2.59 28.71 -4.38
C VAL A 237 -3.85 29.06 -3.58
N SER A 238 -3.78 30.19 -2.88
CA SER A 238 -4.84 30.76 -2.05
C SER A 238 -6.08 31.08 -2.85
#